data_AF-A0A497SJE4-F1
#
_entry.id   AF-A0A497SJE4-F1
#
_cell.length_a   1.000
_cell.length_b   1.000
_cell.length_c   1.000
_cell.angle_alpha   90.00
_cell.angle_beta   90.00
_cell.angle_gamma   90.00
#
_symmetry.space_group_name_H-M   'P 1'
#
loop_
_entity.id
_entity.type
_entity.pdbx_description
1 polymer ?
#
loop_
_entity_poly.entity_id
_entity_poly.type
_entity_poly.pdbx_seq_one_letter_code
_entity_poly.pdbx_strand_id
1 'polypeptide(L)'
;MGILSNILEIMRGRVHFFITVGNVPAVEIKIEGKEIIAEIKNPLLAVELGIEEFIKSGPKNKDLFKKIKKMGYKIKIKYKFLEVEI
;
A
#
# COMPACT_ATOMS: atom_id res chain seq x y z
N MET A 1 -24.50 17.20 14.75
CA MET A 1 -23.08 16.81 14.66
C MET A 1 -22.48 17.53 13.45
N GLY A 2 -21.43 18.33 13.65
CA GLY A 2 -20.94 19.29 12.65
C GLY A 2 -20.03 18.68 11.58
N ILE A 3 -19.81 19.42 10.50
CA ILE A 3 -18.95 19.05 9.36
C ILE A 3 -17.53 18.67 9.82
N LEU A 4 -17.00 19.36 10.84
CA LEU A 4 -15.68 19.09 11.40
C LEU A 4 -15.59 17.70 12.06
N SER A 5 -16.63 17.26 12.77
CA SER A 5 -16.72 15.91 13.34
C SER A 5 -16.75 14.83 12.27
N ASN A 6 -17.46 15.06 11.16
CA ASN A 6 -17.45 14.13 10.02
C ASN A 6 -16.07 14.06 9.35
N ILE A 7 -15.37 15.19 9.17
CA ILE A 7 -14.01 15.21 8.62
C ILE A 7 -13.05 14.45 9.54
N LEU A 8 -13.15 14.65 10.85
CA LEU A 8 -12.33 13.94 11.84
C LEU A 8 -12.65 12.45 11.91
N GLU A 9 -13.91 12.04 11.76
CA GLU A 9 -14.30 10.63 11.61
C GLU A 9 -13.80 10.01 10.31
N ILE A 10 -13.85 10.75 9.20
CA ILE A 10 -13.31 10.33 7.90
C ILE A 10 -11.78 10.15 7.95
N MET A 11 -11.08 10.99 8.73
CA MET A 11 -9.64 10.86 8.98
C MET A 11 -9.31 9.75 9.99
N ARG A 12 -10.26 9.40 10.88
CA ARG A 12 -10.14 8.27 11.81
C ARG A 12 -10.11 6.97 11.01
N GLY A 13 -8.91 6.40 10.84
CA GLY A 13 -8.70 5.20 10.04
C GLY A 13 -8.04 5.45 8.68
N ARG A 14 -7.58 6.68 8.42
CA ARG A 14 -6.67 6.99 7.33
C ARG A 14 -5.24 7.09 7.86
N VAL A 15 -4.47 6.02 7.70
CA VAL A 15 -3.06 6.01 8.09
C VAL A 15 -2.23 6.20 6.85
N HIS A 16 -1.30 7.16 6.88
CA HIS A 16 -0.44 7.45 5.77
C HIS A 16 1.02 7.40 6.22
N PHE A 17 1.75 6.41 5.73
CA PHE A 17 3.19 6.27 5.94
C PHE A 17 3.94 6.79 4.71
N PHE A 18 4.89 7.68 4.94
CA PHE A 18 5.83 8.14 3.94
C PHE A 18 7.23 7.69 4.34
N ILE A 19 7.81 6.80 3.54
CA ILE A 19 9.10 6.20 3.80
C ILE A 19 10.09 6.78 2.80
N THR A 20 11.22 7.26 3.29
CA THR A 20 12.33 7.79 2.48
C THR A 20 13.61 7.01 2.76
N VAL A 21 14.50 6.93 1.77
CA VAL A 21 15.89 6.50 1.96
C VAL A 21 16.75 7.76 1.84
N GLY A 22 17.23 8.25 2.99
CA GLY A 22 17.77 9.61 3.07
C GLY A 22 16.71 10.64 2.67
N ASN A 23 17.03 11.47 1.67
CA ASN A 23 16.14 12.51 1.16
C ASN A 23 15.30 12.07 -0.05
N VAL A 24 15.40 10.81 -0.47
CA VAL A 24 14.70 10.30 -1.66
C VAL A 24 13.46 9.51 -1.23
N PRO A 25 12.26 9.86 -1.74
CA PRO A 25 11.03 9.08 -1.52
C PRO A 25 11.19 7.63 -1.95
N ALA A 26 10.88 6.71 -1.05
CA ALA A 26 11.03 5.28 -1.25
C ALA A 26 9.68 4.62 -1.49
N VAL A 27 8.80 4.69 -0.49
CA VAL A 27 7.50 4.03 -0.49
C VAL A 27 6.48 4.90 0.21
N GLU A 28 5.27 4.93 -0.31
CA GLU A 28 4.12 5.59 0.28
C GLU A 28 3.04 4.54 0.56
N ILE A 29 2.60 4.41 1.81
CA ILE A 29 1.56 3.44 2.20
C ILE A 29 0.37 4.19 2.75
N LYS A 30 -0.76 4.09 2.06
CA LYS A 30 -2.05 4.65 2.49
C LYS A 30 -2.96 3.53 2.91
N ILE A 31 -3.49 3.62 4.11
CA ILE A 31 -4.53 2.73 4.62
C ILE A 31 -5.78 3.56 4.72
N GLU A 32 -6.77 3.30 3.88
CA GLU A 32 -8.05 3.99 3.88
C GLU A 32 -9.17 2.97 4.09
N GLY A 33 -9.68 2.89 5.32
CA GLY A 33 -10.69 1.90 5.68
C GLY A 33 -10.14 0.47 5.56
N LYS A 34 -10.62 -0.30 4.58
CA LYS A 34 -10.15 -1.66 4.28
C LYS A 34 -9.24 -1.75 3.04
N GLU A 35 -8.83 -0.63 2.49
CA GLU A 35 -7.87 -0.61 1.37
C GLU A 35 -6.49 -0.19 1.86
N ILE A 36 -5.48 -0.99 1.52
CA ILE A 36 -4.06 -0.71 1.74
C ILE A 36 -3.44 -0.47 0.38
N ILE A 37 -2.97 0.74 0.13
CA ILE A 37 -2.34 1.15 -1.13
C ILE A 37 -0.87 1.40 -0.84
N ALA A 38 0.01 0.57 -1.40
CA ALA A 38 1.46 0.74 -1.33
C ALA A 38 1.99 1.20 -2.69
N GLU A 39 2.51 2.42 -2.75
CA GLU A 39 3.13 3.00 -3.93
C GLU A 39 4.66 3.02 -3.76
N ILE A 40 5.35 2.31 -4.64
CA ILE A 40 6.80 2.23 -4.63
C ILE A 40 7.34 3.26 -5.60
N LYS A 41 8.14 4.21 -5.10
CA LYS A 41 8.65 5.35 -5.88
C LYS A 41 10.11 5.16 -6.28
N ASN A 42 10.90 4.49 -5.44
CA ASN A 42 12.31 4.29 -5.70
C ASN A 42 12.56 3.03 -6.55
N PRO A 43 13.21 3.15 -7.74
CA PRO A 43 13.48 2.02 -8.62
C PRO A 43 14.43 0.97 -8.02
N LEU A 44 15.41 1.40 -7.23
CA LEU A 44 16.38 0.50 -6.61
C LEU A 44 15.65 -0.43 -5.63
N LEU A 45 14.79 0.13 -4.79
CA LEU A 45 13.95 -0.65 -3.88
C LEU A 45 13.01 -1.60 -4.64
N ALA A 46 12.45 -1.16 -5.76
CA ALA A 46 11.59 -2.02 -6.58
C ALA A 46 12.35 -3.24 -7.15
N VAL A 47 13.61 -3.05 -7.54
CA VAL A 47 14.48 -4.13 -8.02
C VAL A 47 14.89 -5.05 -6.87
N GLU A 48 15.37 -4.50 -5.75
CA GLU A 48 15.78 -5.29 -4.58
C GLU A 48 14.65 -6.15 -4.01
N LEU A 49 13.43 -5.60 -3.98
CA LEU A 49 12.24 -6.31 -3.48
C LEU A 49 11.60 -7.21 -4.55
N GLY A 50 12.14 -7.26 -5.77
CA GLY A 50 11.59 -8.07 -6.86
C GLY A 50 10.15 -7.69 -7.23
N ILE A 51 9.81 -6.40 -7.17
CA ILE A 51 8.43 -5.91 -7.33
C ILE A 51 7.90 -6.19 -8.74
N GLU A 52 8.74 -6.09 -9.77
CA GLU A 52 8.32 -6.41 -11.12
C GLU A 52 7.94 -7.89 -11.28
N GLU A 53 8.72 -8.80 -10.70
CA GLU A 53 8.38 -10.23 -10.66
C GLU A 53 7.13 -10.47 -9.82
N PHE A 54 7.01 -9.80 -8.68
CA PHE A 54 5.84 -9.89 -7.82
C PHE A 54 4.56 -9.45 -8.53
N ILE A 55 4.60 -8.35 -9.29
CA ILE A 55 3.45 -7.85 -10.05
C ILE A 55 3.10 -8.82 -11.19
N LYS A 56 4.11 -9.38 -11.88
CA LYS A 56 3.89 -10.29 -13.01
C LYS A 56 3.47 -11.71 -12.61
N SER A 57 4.03 -12.23 -11.53
CA SER A 57 3.90 -13.64 -11.12
C SER A 57 3.09 -13.82 -9.83
N GLY A 58 2.72 -12.72 -9.18
CA GLY A 58 1.98 -12.72 -7.92
C GLY A 58 2.86 -12.99 -6.69
N PRO A 59 2.24 -12.97 -5.49
CA PRO A 59 2.97 -13.11 -4.24
C PRO A 59 3.55 -14.52 -4.04
N LYS A 60 4.87 -14.58 -3.77
CA LYS A 60 5.56 -15.82 -3.36
C LYS A 60 5.01 -16.37 -2.03
N ASN A 61 4.67 -15.49 -1.08
CA ASN A 61 4.18 -15.88 0.25
C ASN A 61 2.66 -15.68 0.39
N LYS A 62 1.87 -16.64 -0.13
CA LYS A 62 0.41 -16.52 -0.23
C LYS A 62 -0.33 -16.46 1.11
N ASP A 63 0.26 -16.95 2.20
CA ASP A 63 -0.45 -17.09 3.47
C ASP A 63 -0.66 -15.76 4.21
N LEU A 64 0.28 -14.83 4.09
CA LEU A 64 0.12 -13.48 4.63
C LEU A 64 -1.03 -12.75 3.93
N PHE A 65 -1.05 -12.78 2.60
CA PHE A 65 -2.10 -12.15 1.78
C PHE A 65 -3.48 -12.79 2.06
N LYS A 66 -3.54 -14.12 2.21
CA LYS A 66 -4.78 -14.80 2.61
C LYS A 66 -5.29 -14.33 3.98
N LYS A 67 -4.42 -14.14 4.96
CA LYS A 67 -4.81 -13.61 6.29
C LYS A 67 -5.36 -12.19 6.18
N ILE A 68 -4.67 -11.32 5.45
CA ILE A 68 -5.09 -9.93 5.25
C ILE A 68 -6.43 -9.86 4.52
N LYS A 69 -6.61 -10.69 3.48
CA LYS A 69 -7.87 -10.82 2.74
C LYS A 69 -9.02 -11.35 3.61
N LYS A 70 -8.76 -12.32 4.49
CA LYS A 70 -9.75 -12.83 5.48
C LYS A 70 -10.19 -11.75 6.47
N MET A 71 -9.31 -10.80 6.81
CA MET A 71 -9.67 -9.64 7.62
C MET A 71 -10.48 -8.59 6.84
N GLY A 72 -10.72 -8.83 5.55
CA GLY A 72 -11.51 -7.99 4.65
C GLY A 72 -10.73 -6.88 3.98
N TYR A 73 -9.40 -6.85 4.14
CA TYR A 73 -8.56 -5.84 3.52
C TYR A 73 -8.25 -6.20 2.06
N LYS A 74 -8.16 -5.19 1.21
CA LYS A 74 -7.64 -5.26 -0.15
C LYS A 74 -6.28 -4.59 -0.20
N ILE A 75 -5.33 -5.19 -0.89
CA ILE A 75 -3.99 -4.60 -1.04
C ILE A 75 -3.78 -4.22 -2.51
N LYS A 76 -3.46 -2.95 -2.76
CA LYS A 76 -3.03 -2.45 -4.06
C LYS A 76 -1.56 -2.09 -4.00
N ILE A 77 -0.77 -2.69 -4.87
CA ILE A 77 0.66 -2.36 -5.01
C ILE A 77 0.85 -1.67 -6.35
N LYS A 78 1.41 -0.45 -6.32
CA LYS A 78 1.65 0.39 -7.49
C LYS A 78 3.14 0.62 -7.68
N TYR A 79 3.61 0.48 -8.91
CA TYR A 79 4.97 0.85 -9.31
C TYR A 79 4.96 1.35 -10.77
N LYS A 80 5.33 2.62 -10.98
CA LYS A 80 5.22 3.30 -12.28
C LYS A 80 3.79 3.20 -12.84
N PHE A 81 3.62 2.64 -14.05
CA PHE A 81 2.33 2.42 -14.72
C PHE A 81 1.74 1.03 -14.43
N LEU A 82 2.40 0.23 -13.57
CA LEU A 82 1.93 -1.09 -13.19
C LEU A 82 1.18 -1.04 -11.87
N GLU A 83 0.06 -1.75 -11.80
CA GLU A 83 -0.76 -1.90 -10.61
C GLU A 83 -1.21 -3.36 -10.48
N VAL A 84 -1.16 -3.89 -9.26
CA VAL A 84 -1.72 -5.19 -8.92
C VAL A 84 -2.62 -5.08 -7.68
N GLU A 85 -3.80 -5.68 -7.74
CA GLU A 85 -4.74 -5.82 -6.63
C GLU A 85 -4.77 -7.28 -6.15
N ILE A 86 -4.66 -7.49 -4.83
CA ILE A 86 -4.60 -8.83 -4.19
C ILE A 86 -5.71 -8.97 -3.14
#